data_AF-A0A6P1J6W2-F1
#
_entry.id   AF-A0A6P1J6W2-F1
#
_cell.length_a   1.000
_cell.length_b   1.000
_cell.length_c   1.000
_cell.angle_alpha   90.00
_cell.angle_beta   90.00
_cell.angle_gamma   90.00
#
_symmetry.space_group_name_H-M   'P 1'
#
loop_
_entity.id
_entity.type
_entity.pdbx_description
1 polymer ?
#
loop_
_entity_poly.entity_id
_entity_poly.type
_entity_poly.pdbx_seq_one_letter_code
_entity_poly.pdbx_strand_id
1 'polypeptide(L)'
;MINVTVANFEAEVIEASMTVPVLVDFWAPWCGPCKVIGPLLEKLEADYAGRFKLVKIDSDQEQQLAAAFGVRSIPTCVLLMNGQPVDGFMGALPEGQIKAFLDKHLPEGEAPEGDEAAEPNAQDALAQGDLEGALQKMQQAVQAEPDNDDARFDLVKLLLEMGQDDDAKVAFAPVIAKVAGVRRLDSLQRWMAARDAQAEVADPDARAAELQAAIATNKRDFDARFALAQLLMAFGQWTAAMDELLEILMRDKSWKEDLARKTFIAILDVIEPPKPKVAEGQVPPEDPTVATYRRRLSSVVLS
;
A
#
# COMPACT_ATOMS: atom_id res chain seq x y z
N MET A 1 -11.83 -3.36 23.98
CA MET A 1 -11.58 -3.44 25.44
C MET A 1 -11.80 -4.82 26.08
N ILE A 2 -10.76 -5.34 26.74
CA ILE A 2 -10.77 -6.58 27.54
C ILE A 2 -10.18 -6.30 28.93
N ASN A 3 -10.75 -6.89 29.99
CA ASN A 3 -10.15 -6.90 31.32
C ASN A 3 -9.05 -7.98 31.39
N VAL A 4 -7.86 -7.56 31.78
CA VAL A 4 -6.69 -8.42 31.88
C VAL A 4 -6.44 -8.80 33.34
N THR A 5 -6.11 -10.06 33.53
CA THR A 5 -5.76 -10.74 34.79
C THR A 5 -4.42 -11.45 34.61
N VAL A 6 -3.79 -11.93 35.69
CA VAL A 6 -2.57 -12.75 35.57
C VAL A 6 -2.75 -13.91 34.56
N ALA A 7 -3.94 -14.52 34.51
CA ALA A 7 -4.18 -15.72 33.70
C ALA A 7 -4.17 -15.47 32.18
N ASN A 8 -4.57 -14.29 31.72
CA ASN A 8 -4.63 -13.94 30.30
C ASN A 8 -3.63 -12.85 29.90
N PHE A 9 -2.82 -12.35 30.83
CA PHE A 9 -1.85 -11.29 30.59
C PHE A 9 -0.85 -11.62 29.47
N GLU A 10 -0.33 -12.85 29.46
CA GLU A 10 0.63 -13.30 28.43
C GLU A 10 0.01 -13.17 27.02
N ALA A 11 -1.16 -13.76 26.81
CA ALA A 11 -1.82 -13.75 25.50
C ALA A 11 -2.34 -12.36 25.11
N GLU A 12 -3.03 -11.67 26.03
CA GLU A 12 -3.78 -10.45 25.72
C GLU A 12 -2.90 -9.20 25.65
N VAL A 13 -1.72 -9.23 26.27
CA VAL A 13 -0.79 -8.11 26.37
C VAL A 13 0.55 -8.42 25.72
N ILE A 14 1.26 -9.46 26.16
CA ILE A 14 2.62 -9.73 25.67
C ILE A 14 2.58 -10.23 24.23
N GLU A 15 1.91 -11.35 23.96
CA GLU A 15 1.77 -11.93 22.61
C GLU A 15 1.06 -10.96 21.67
N ALA A 16 -0.05 -10.33 22.12
CA ALA A 16 -0.75 -9.31 21.34
C ALA A 16 0.18 -8.14 20.94
N SER A 17 1.03 -7.66 21.86
CA SER A 17 1.96 -6.55 21.58
C SER A 17 3.04 -6.88 20.56
N MET A 18 3.23 -8.15 20.20
CA MET A 18 4.09 -8.57 19.09
C MET A 18 3.48 -8.28 17.70
N THR A 19 2.17 -7.97 17.65
CA THR A 19 1.38 -7.81 16.41
C THR A 19 0.56 -6.53 16.34
N VAL A 20 0.28 -5.88 17.47
CA VAL A 20 -0.42 -4.60 17.54
C VAL A 20 0.00 -3.90 18.83
N PRO A 21 0.34 -2.60 18.83
CA PRO A 21 0.66 -1.89 20.06
C PRO A 21 -0.46 -2.03 21.10
N VAL A 22 -0.12 -2.42 22.32
CA VAL A 22 -1.11 -2.62 23.40
C VAL A 22 -0.97 -1.51 24.43
N LEU A 23 -1.99 -0.67 24.57
CA LEU A 23 -2.10 0.30 25.64
C LEU A 23 -2.79 -0.33 26.85
N VAL A 24 -2.06 -0.42 27.96
CA VAL A 24 -2.56 -0.96 29.23
C VAL A 24 -2.98 0.19 30.14
N ASP A 25 -4.27 0.28 30.46
CA ASP A 25 -4.82 1.22 31.44
C ASP A 25 -4.95 0.57 32.83
N PHE A 26 -4.10 1.00 33.76
CA PHE A 26 -4.15 0.62 35.16
C PHE A 26 -5.12 1.53 35.92
N TRP A 27 -6.20 0.93 36.43
CA TRP A 27 -7.32 1.65 37.03
C TRP A 27 -7.83 0.98 38.31
N ALA A 28 -8.81 1.61 38.97
CA ALA A 28 -9.60 1.00 40.05
C ALA A 28 -10.99 1.66 40.15
N PRO A 29 -12.03 1.01 40.72
CA PRO A 29 -13.40 1.54 40.76
C PRO A 29 -13.57 2.86 41.54
N TRP A 30 -12.73 3.06 42.57
CA TRP A 30 -12.72 4.26 43.41
C TRP A 30 -11.94 5.43 42.80
N CYS A 31 -11.18 5.19 41.73
CA CYS A 31 -10.38 6.21 41.07
C CYS A 31 -11.25 7.18 40.27
N GLY A 32 -11.46 8.38 40.82
CA GLY A 32 -12.21 9.45 40.15
C GLY A 32 -11.68 9.81 38.76
N PRO A 33 -10.37 10.14 38.61
CA PRO A 33 -9.79 10.47 37.30
C PRO A 33 -9.88 9.34 36.26
N CYS A 34 -9.84 8.08 36.70
CA CYS A 34 -9.98 6.91 35.83
C CYS A 34 -11.33 6.88 35.10
N LYS A 35 -12.40 7.41 35.72
CA LYS A 35 -13.74 7.49 35.12
C LYS A 35 -13.85 8.51 33.98
N VAL A 36 -12.89 9.45 33.89
CA VAL A 36 -12.83 10.44 32.82
C VAL A 36 -11.98 9.91 31.67
N ILE A 37 -10.80 9.34 31.97
CA ILE A 37 -9.89 8.88 30.93
C ILE A 37 -10.31 7.54 30.31
N GLY A 38 -10.95 6.63 31.05
CA GLY A 38 -11.39 5.34 30.52
C GLY A 38 -12.26 5.45 29.24
N PRO A 39 -13.38 6.20 29.27
CA PRO A 39 -14.21 6.42 28.09
C PRO A 39 -13.49 7.15 26.96
N LEU A 40 -12.51 8.01 27.30
CA LEU A 40 -11.70 8.69 26.30
C LEU A 40 -10.76 7.72 25.59
N LEU A 41 -10.11 6.81 26.33
CA LEU A 41 -9.28 5.76 25.74
C LEU A 41 -10.11 4.79 24.90
N GLU A 42 -11.33 4.45 25.33
CA GLU A 42 -12.29 3.64 24.54
C GLU A 42 -12.63 4.32 23.22
N LYS A 43 -12.95 5.61 23.27
CA LYS A 43 -13.20 6.41 22.06
C LYS A 43 -11.96 6.40 21.15
N LEU A 44 -10.77 6.57 21.71
CA LEU A 44 -9.53 6.55 20.92
C LEU A 44 -9.20 5.17 20.34
N GLU A 45 -9.45 4.08 21.08
CA GLU A 45 -9.31 2.70 20.56
C GLU A 45 -10.20 2.51 19.32
N ALA A 46 -11.42 3.04 19.36
CA ALA A 46 -12.34 3.05 18.23
C ALA A 46 -11.87 3.98 17.09
N ASP A 47 -11.52 5.23 17.39
CA ASP A 47 -11.08 6.24 16.41
C ASP A 47 -9.80 5.80 15.65
N TYR A 48 -8.90 5.10 16.33
CA TYR A 48 -7.65 4.58 15.75
C TYR A 48 -7.83 3.22 15.09
N ALA A 49 -9.02 2.64 15.19
CA ALA A 49 -9.48 1.47 14.46
C ALA A 49 -8.43 0.36 14.33
N GLY A 50 -8.00 -0.18 15.47
CA GLY A 50 -7.08 -1.31 15.52
C GLY A 50 -5.60 -0.98 15.31
N ARG A 51 -5.22 0.30 15.12
CA ARG A 51 -3.81 0.72 15.17
C ARG A 51 -3.18 0.49 16.55
N PHE A 52 -3.99 0.41 17.59
CA PHE A 52 -3.58 -0.08 18.91
C PHE A 52 -4.75 -0.82 19.57
N LYS A 53 -4.44 -1.67 20.54
CA LYS A 53 -5.40 -2.39 21.38
C LYS A 53 -5.40 -1.78 22.78
N LEU A 54 -6.59 -1.55 23.35
CA LEU A 54 -6.74 -1.09 24.72
C LEU A 54 -7.14 -2.25 25.63
N VAL A 55 -6.36 -2.43 26.69
CA VAL A 55 -6.66 -3.38 27.77
C VAL A 55 -6.67 -2.67 29.11
N LYS A 56 -7.42 -3.22 30.07
CA LYS A 56 -7.52 -2.66 31.41
C LYS A 56 -7.06 -3.66 32.45
N ILE A 57 -6.33 -3.16 33.45
CA ILE A 57 -5.92 -3.94 34.62
C ILE A 57 -6.44 -3.21 35.86
N ASP A 58 -7.31 -3.88 36.62
CA ASP A 58 -7.71 -3.39 37.94
C ASP A 58 -6.55 -3.60 38.92
N SER A 59 -5.98 -2.49 39.38
CA SER A 59 -4.77 -2.51 40.21
C SER A 59 -5.01 -3.06 41.62
N ASP A 60 -6.26 -3.07 42.10
CA ASP A 60 -6.61 -3.65 43.40
C ASP A 60 -6.71 -5.18 43.32
N GLN A 61 -7.22 -5.70 42.20
CA GLN A 61 -7.38 -7.13 41.95
C GLN A 61 -6.08 -7.79 41.47
N GLU A 62 -5.33 -7.09 40.63
CA GLU A 62 -4.15 -7.61 39.94
C GLU A 62 -2.86 -6.92 40.44
N GLN A 63 -2.70 -6.86 41.76
CA GLN A 63 -1.61 -6.14 42.43
C GLN A 63 -0.22 -6.59 41.97
N GLN A 64 -0.07 -7.87 41.62
CA GLN A 64 1.19 -8.41 41.09
C GLN A 64 1.54 -7.79 39.72
N LEU A 65 0.57 -7.64 38.82
CA LEU A 65 0.79 -7.00 37.52
C LEU A 65 1.08 -5.51 37.71
N ALA A 66 0.30 -4.81 38.54
CA ALA A 66 0.57 -3.41 38.85
C ALA A 66 1.99 -3.19 39.41
N ALA A 67 2.45 -4.08 40.30
CA ALA A 67 3.80 -4.04 40.84
C ALA A 67 4.88 -4.35 39.78
N ALA A 68 4.65 -5.32 38.89
CA ALA A 68 5.59 -5.69 37.83
C ALA A 68 5.84 -4.54 36.83
N PHE A 69 4.80 -3.73 36.56
CA PHE A 69 4.90 -2.51 35.75
C PHE A 69 5.36 -1.28 36.52
N GLY A 70 5.63 -1.42 37.83
CA GLY A 70 6.06 -0.31 38.67
C GLY A 70 5.00 0.78 38.87
N VAL A 71 3.72 0.44 38.80
CA VAL A 71 2.60 1.37 38.97
C VAL A 71 2.58 1.88 40.42
N ARG A 72 2.75 3.20 40.61
CA ARG A 72 2.77 3.87 41.93
C ARG A 72 1.52 4.70 42.19
N SER A 73 0.76 5.00 41.15
CA SER A 73 -0.45 5.81 41.19
C SER A 73 -1.35 5.45 40.01
N ILE A 74 -2.65 5.61 40.15
CA ILE A 74 -3.62 5.39 39.08
C ILE A 74 -4.40 6.69 38.78
N PRO A 75 -4.80 6.94 37.52
CA PRO A 75 -4.57 6.10 36.35
C PRO A 75 -3.12 6.16 35.87
N THR A 76 -2.60 5.04 35.38
CA THR A 76 -1.32 4.95 34.66
C THR A 76 -1.57 4.16 33.38
N CYS A 77 -1.09 4.68 32.27
CA CYS A 77 -1.16 4.01 30.98
C CYS A 77 0.25 3.64 30.51
N VAL A 78 0.43 2.39 30.09
CA VAL A 78 1.71 1.88 29.57
C VAL A 78 1.48 1.32 28.18
N LEU A 79 2.27 1.77 27.20
CA LEU A 79 2.25 1.25 25.84
C LEU A 79 3.27 0.11 25.73
N LEU A 80 2.84 -1.04 25.24
CA LEU A 80 3.70 -2.18 24.92
C LEU A 80 3.77 -2.39 23.42
N MET A 81 4.98 -2.64 22.92
CA MET A 81 5.26 -3.02 21.55
C MET A 81 6.39 -4.05 21.56
N ASN A 82 6.31 -5.06 20.69
CA ASN A 82 7.29 -6.14 20.60
C ASN A 82 7.54 -6.83 21.96
N GLY A 83 6.48 -7.03 22.75
CA GLY A 83 6.55 -7.72 24.04
C GLY A 83 7.17 -6.88 25.16
N GLN A 84 7.45 -5.60 24.95
CA GLN A 84 8.16 -4.75 25.92
C GLN A 84 7.44 -3.41 26.14
N PRO A 85 7.48 -2.83 27.35
CA PRO A 85 7.04 -1.45 27.59
C PRO A 85 7.93 -0.45 26.84
N VAL A 86 7.34 0.43 26.03
CA VAL A 86 8.09 1.40 25.21
C VAL A 86 7.93 2.85 25.66
N ASP A 87 6.77 3.21 26.21
CA ASP A 87 6.49 4.54 26.76
C ASP A 87 5.24 4.46 27.66
N GLY A 88 4.93 5.53 28.39
CA GLY A 88 3.74 5.59 29.22
C GLY A 88 3.48 6.97 29.81
N PHE A 89 2.29 7.16 30.35
CA PHE A 89 1.91 8.40 31.02
C PHE A 89 1.08 8.13 32.28
N MET A 90 1.10 9.09 33.21
CA MET A 90 0.39 9.02 34.47
C MET A 90 -0.63 10.16 34.57
N GLY A 91 -1.78 9.87 35.18
CA GLY A 91 -2.87 10.83 35.38
C GLY A 91 -3.82 10.94 34.19
N ALA A 92 -4.88 11.73 34.37
CA ALA A 92 -5.86 11.99 33.33
C ALA A 92 -5.37 13.14 32.43
N LEU A 93 -4.90 12.80 31.22
CA LEU A 93 -4.46 13.78 30.22
C LEU A 93 -5.63 14.21 29.29
N PRO A 94 -5.57 15.41 28.69
CA PRO A 94 -6.51 15.81 27.65
C PRO A 94 -6.38 14.96 26.38
N GLU A 95 -7.47 14.80 25.62
CA GLU A 95 -7.53 14.01 24.37
C GLU A 95 -6.37 14.31 23.41
N GLY A 96 -6.08 15.59 23.15
CA GLY A 96 -5.01 15.97 22.22
C GLY A 96 -3.60 15.53 22.66
N GLN A 97 -3.35 15.43 23.97
CA GLN A 97 -2.05 14.94 24.47
C GLN A 97 -1.96 13.42 24.36
N ILE A 98 -3.07 12.71 24.56
CA ILE A 98 -3.12 11.26 24.37
C ILE A 98 -2.97 10.92 22.89
N LYS A 99 -3.63 11.64 21.99
CA LYS A 99 -3.43 11.50 20.53
C LYS A 99 -1.98 11.73 20.13
N ALA A 100 -1.38 12.85 20.57
CA ALA A 100 0.03 13.11 20.29
C ALA A 100 0.98 12.05 20.86
N PHE A 101 0.67 11.48 22.02
CA PHE A 101 1.41 10.34 22.59
C PHE A 101 1.28 9.09 21.72
N LEU A 102 0.06 8.76 21.27
CA LEU A 102 -0.19 7.60 20.40
C LEU A 102 0.47 7.79 19.02
N ASP A 103 0.24 8.92 18.36
CA ASP A 103 0.76 9.21 17.02
C ASP A 103 2.29 9.21 16.96
N LYS A 104 2.97 9.52 18.07
CA LYS A 104 4.43 9.40 18.18
C LYS A 104 4.93 7.96 18.00
N HIS A 105 4.12 6.96 18.39
CA HIS A 105 4.53 5.56 18.48
C HIS A 105 3.81 4.65 17.48
N LEU A 106 2.60 5.02 17.06
CA LEU A 106 1.82 4.25 16.09
C LEU A 106 2.26 4.62 14.66
N PRO A 107 2.48 3.65 13.77
CA PRO A 107 2.82 3.94 12.38
C PRO A 107 1.76 4.85 11.74
N GLU A 108 2.19 5.82 10.93
CA GLU A 108 1.28 6.61 10.08
C GLU A 108 0.59 5.64 9.12
N GLY A 109 -0.69 5.38 9.38
CA GLY A 109 -1.49 4.42 8.65
C GLY A 109 -2.95 4.82 8.77
N GLU A 110 -3.59 4.97 7.61
CA GLU A 110 -5.01 5.21 7.39
C GLU A 110 -5.87 4.54 8.45
N ALA A 111 -6.76 5.30 9.09
CA ALA A 111 -7.79 4.75 9.96
C ALA A 111 -8.66 3.79 9.13
N PRO A 112 -8.76 2.50 9.47
CA PRO A 112 -9.73 1.65 8.80
C PRO A 112 -11.13 2.03 9.26
N GLU A 113 -11.99 2.35 8.30
CA GLU A 113 -13.41 2.58 8.53
C GLU A 113 -14.04 1.33 9.16
N GLY A 114 -14.66 1.53 10.31
CA GLY A 114 -15.46 0.52 11.02
C GLY A 114 -16.87 0.41 10.44
N ASP A 115 -17.48 -0.75 10.67
CA ASP A 115 -18.83 -1.13 10.29
C ASP A 115 -19.91 -0.08 10.70
N GLU A 116 -20.28 0.78 9.75
CA GLU A 116 -21.64 1.27 9.55
C GLU A 116 -21.97 1.10 8.06
N ALA A 117 -22.57 -0.04 7.69
CA ALA A 117 -22.97 -0.35 6.30
C ALA A 117 -21.91 0.08 5.26
N ALA A 118 -20.72 -0.54 5.32
CA ALA A 118 -19.57 -0.21 4.48
C ALA A 118 -19.99 0.06 3.03
N GLU A 119 -19.87 1.32 2.61
CA GLU A 119 -19.73 1.57 1.18
C GLU A 119 -18.49 0.78 0.74
N PRO A 120 -18.59 -0.11 -0.27
CA PRO A 120 -17.47 -0.98 -0.62
C PRO A 120 -16.25 -0.11 -0.91
N ASN A 121 -15.06 -0.38 -0.41
CA ASN A 121 -13.92 0.45 -0.80
C ASN A 121 -13.62 0.25 -2.32
N ALA A 122 -12.75 1.07 -2.92
CA ALA A 122 -12.47 0.94 -4.35
C ALA A 122 -12.01 -0.48 -4.75
N GLN A 123 -11.32 -1.19 -3.86
CA GLN A 123 -10.85 -2.56 -4.08
C GLN A 123 -12.00 -3.58 -4.02
N ASP A 124 -12.97 -3.40 -3.14
CA ASP A 124 -14.17 -4.24 -3.04
C ASP A 124 -15.06 -4.07 -4.27
N ALA A 125 -15.18 -2.84 -4.79
CA ALA A 125 -15.89 -2.57 -6.03
C ALA A 125 -15.19 -3.24 -7.22
N LEU A 126 -13.85 -3.15 -7.32
CA LEU A 126 -13.07 -3.88 -8.32
C LEU A 126 -13.24 -5.41 -8.20
N ALA A 127 -13.24 -5.95 -6.98
CA ALA A 127 -13.43 -7.39 -6.74
C ALA A 127 -14.83 -7.88 -7.16
N GLN A 128 -15.83 -7.01 -7.11
CA GLN A 128 -17.20 -7.28 -7.55
C GLN A 128 -17.43 -6.98 -9.04
N GLY A 129 -16.42 -6.49 -9.77
CA GLY A 129 -16.54 -6.08 -11.16
C GLY A 129 -17.26 -4.74 -11.36
N ASP A 130 -17.52 -4.00 -10.28
CA ASP A 130 -18.08 -2.66 -10.30
C ASP A 130 -16.99 -1.61 -10.59
N LEU A 131 -16.61 -1.51 -11.87
CA LEU A 131 -15.58 -0.58 -12.32
C LEU A 131 -15.99 0.89 -12.13
N GLU A 132 -17.28 1.20 -12.28
CA GLU A 132 -17.79 2.57 -12.15
C GLU A 132 -17.79 3.02 -10.68
N GLY A 133 -18.24 2.16 -9.77
CA GLY A 133 -18.16 2.42 -8.34
C GLY A 133 -16.71 2.47 -7.82
N ALA A 134 -15.81 1.66 -8.38
CA ALA A 134 -14.38 1.75 -8.08
C ALA A 134 -13.79 3.09 -8.52
N LEU A 135 -14.11 3.53 -9.75
CA LEU A 135 -13.63 4.79 -10.31
C LEU A 135 -14.08 6.00 -9.47
N GLN A 136 -15.36 6.05 -9.09
CA GLN A 136 -15.90 7.14 -8.27
C GLN A 136 -15.15 7.26 -6.93
N LYS A 137 -14.86 6.12 -6.29
CA LYS A 137 -14.16 6.10 -5.00
C LYS A 137 -12.70 6.50 -5.12
N MET A 138 -12.01 6.04 -6.16
CA MET A 138 -10.64 6.48 -6.44
C MET A 138 -10.56 7.98 -6.72
N GLN A 139 -11.55 8.54 -7.44
CA GLN A 139 -11.63 9.99 -7.65
C GLN A 139 -11.83 10.76 -6.34
N GLN A 140 -12.71 10.28 -5.45
CA GLN A 140 -12.91 10.89 -4.13
C GLN A 140 -11.65 10.83 -3.27
N ALA A 141 -10.95 9.69 -3.26
CA ALA A 141 -9.70 9.53 -2.51
C ALA A 141 -8.63 10.54 -2.99
N VAL A 142 -8.44 10.70 -4.30
CA VAL A 142 -7.49 11.66 -4.87
C VAL A 142 -7.90 13.12 -4.59
N GLN A 143 -9.20 13.41 -4.47
CA GLN A 143 -9.68 14.74 -4.09
C GLN A 143 -9.44 15.04 -2.61
N ALA A 144 -9.64 14.04 -1.74
CA ALA A 144 -9.41 14.16 -0.30
C ALA A 144 -7.93 14.31 0.02
N GLU A 145 -7.06 13.57 -0.68
CA GLU A 145 -5.62 13.60 -0.51
C GLU A 145 -4.87 13.90 -1.83
N PRO A 146 -4.83 15.17 -2.28
CA PRO A 146 -4.21 15.54 -3.54
C PRO A 146 -2.71 15.25 -3.62
N ASP A 147 -2.03 15.07 -2.48
CA ASP A 147 -0.59 14.78 -2.43
C ASP A 147 -0.27 13.27 -2.36
N ASN A 148 -1.29 12.42 -2.27
CA ASN A 148 -1.12 10.96 -2.28
C ASN A 148 -0.90 10.46 -3.72
N ASP A 149 0.37 10.31 -4.08
CA ASP A 149 0.79 9.90 -5.43
C ASP A 149 0.40 8.45 -5.76
N ASP A 150 0.26 7.58 -4.75
CA ASP A 150 -0.18 6.18 -4.94
C ASP A 150 -1.68 6.10 -5.25
N ALA A 151 -2.52 6.85 -4.53
CA ALA A 151 -3.94 6.96 -4.84
C ALA A 151 -4.17 7.50 -6.26
N ARG A 152 -3.39 8.50 -6.67
CA ARG A 152 -3.46 9.04 -8.04
C ARG A 152 -2.94 8.05 -9.07
N PHE A 153 -1.91 7.27 -8.75
CA PHE A 153 -1.43 6.22 -9.62
C PHE A 153 -2.54 5.20 -9.91
N ASP A 154 -3.23 4.73 -8.87
CA ASP A 154 -4.29 3.72 -9.01
C ASP A 154 -5.47 4.25 -9.83
N LEU A 155 -5.88 5.50 -9.61
CA LEU A 155 -6.91 6.17 -10.42
C LEU A 155 -6.54 6.21 -11.91
N VAL A 156 -5.33 6.70 -12.23
CA VAL A 156 -4.87 6.82 -13.62
C VAL A 156 -4.73 5.44 -14.26
N LYS A 157 -4.22 4.45 -13.52
CA LYS A 157 -4.15 3.06 -13.99
C LYS A 157 -5.53 2.52 -14.36
N LEU A 158 -6.52 2.67 -13.49
CA LEU A 158 -7.88 2.19 -13.74
C LEU A 158 -8.50 2.84 -14.99
N LEU A 159 -8.33 4.16 -15.15
CA LEU A 159 -8.82 4.88 -16.34
C LEU A 159 -8.20 4.32 -17.64
N LEU A 160 -6.89 4.01 -17.62
CA LEU A 160 -6.21 3.42 -18.78
C LEU A 160 -6.68 1.98 -19.06
N GLU A 161 -6.94 1.17 -18.01
CA GLU A 161 -7.50 -0.18 -18.15
C GLU A 161 -8.92 -0.16 -18.72
N MET A 162 -9.70 0.88 -18.40
CA MET A 162 -11.05 1.13 -18.94
C MET A 162 -11.02 1.72 -20.37
N GLY A 163 -9.84 2.04 -20.91
CA GLY A 163 -9.70 2.69 -22.22
C GLY A 163 -10.09 4.18 -22.23
N GLN A 164 -10.18 4.81 -21.06
CA GLN A 164 -10.47 6.24 -20.89
C GLN A 164 -9.16 7.06 -20.91
N ASP A 165 -8.48 7.04 -22.06
CA ASP A 165 -7.15 7.63 -22.24
C ASP A 165 -7.11 9.16 -21.98
N ASP A 166 -8.13 9.88 -22.40
CA ASP A 166 -8.21 11.33 -22.19
C ASP A 166 -8.44 11.69 -20.71
N ASP A 167 -9.33 10.95 -20.03
CA ASP A 167 -9.58 11.14 -18.59
C ASP A 167 -8.33 10.78 -17.76
N ALA A 168 -7.61 9.73 -18.15
CA ALA A 168 -6.33 9.37 -17.54
C ALA A 168 -5.31 10.52 -17.63
N LYS A 169 -5.22 11.19 -18.79
CA LYS A 169 -4.36 12.37 -18.96
C LYS A 169 -4.78 13.52 -18.06
N VAL A 170 -6.08 13.78 -17.94
CA VAL A 170 -6.61 14.81 -17.04
C VAL A 170 -6.26 14.50 -15.59
N ALA A 171 -6.46 13.26 -15.14
CA ALA A 171 -6.14 12.82 -13.78
C ALA A 171 -4.63 12.85 -13.48
N PHE A 172 -3.79 12.60 -14.48
CA PHE A 172 -2.33 12.61 -14.36
C PHE A 172 -1.73 14.03 -14.40
N ALA A 173 -2.38 15.00 -15.06
CA ALA A 173 -1.86 16.35 -15.27
C ALA A 173 -1.30 17.04 -14.02
N PRO A 174 -1.93 16.97 -12.83
CA PRO A 174 -1.42 17.61 -11.62
C PRO A 174 -0.06 17.09 -11.13
N VAL A 175 0.34 15.87 -11.52
CA VAL A 175 1.59 15.23 -11.05
C VAL A 175 2.67 15.08 -12.10
N ILE A 176 2.46 15.63 -13.31
CA ILE A 176 3.46 15.59 -14.39
C ILE A 176 4.83 16.12 -13.94
N ALA A 177 4.87 17.17 -13.12
CA ALA A 177 6.11 17.74 -12.63
C ALA A 177 6.88 16.81 -11.65
N LYS A 178 6.20 15.84 -11.03
CA LYS A 178 6.77 14.89 -10.07
C LYS A 178 7.39 13.66 -10.73
N VAL A 179 7.11 13.41 -12.02
CA VAL A 179 7.54 12.20 -12.76
C VAL A 179 9.03 11.89 -12.58
N ALA A 180 9.89 12.89 -12.71
CA ALA A 180 11.34 12.69 -12.62
C ALA A 180 11.80 12.19 -11.23
N GLY A 181 11.01 12.42 -10.18
CA GLY A 181 11.31 12.02 -8.80
C GLY A 181 10.51 10.81 -8.30
N VAL A 182 9.42 10.43 -8.98
CA VAL A 182 8.51 9.37 -8.52
C VAL A 182 8.41 8.25 -9.58
N ARG A 183 9.06 7.11 -9.29
CA ARG A 183 9.18 5.97 -10.21
C ARG A 183 7.85 5.47 -10.77
N ARG A 184 6.83 5.35 -9.91
CA ARG A 184 5.49 4.87 -10.30
C ARG A 184 4.82 5.84 -11.28
N LEU A 185 5.02 7.15 -11.12
CA LEU A 185 4.50 8.15 -12.06
C LEU A 185 5.22 8.13 -13.42
N ASP A 186 6.55 7.94 -13.45
CA ASP A 186 7.29 7.68 -14.70
C ASP A 186 6.77 6.43 -15.42
N SER A 187 6.41 5.40 -14.65
CA SER A 187 5.86 4.15 -15.19
C SER A 187 4.52 4.36 -15.89
N LEU A 188 3.60 5.13 -15.29
CA LEU A 188 2.33 5.50 -15.93
C LEU A 188 2.56 6.36 -17.17
N GLN A 189 3.45 7.36 -17.09
CA GLN A 189 3.72 8.22 -18.23
C GLN A 189 4.22 7.42 -19.44
N ARG A 190 5.06 6.39 -19.21
CA ARG A 190 5.52 5.49 -20.28
C ARG A 190 4.37 4.69 -20.88
N TRP A 191 3.44 4.21 -20.06
CA TRP A 191 2.28 3.48 -20.56
C TRP A 191 1.36 4.38 -21.38
N MET A 192 1.05 5.58 -20.89
CA MET A 192 0.28 6.60 -21.60
C MET A 192 0.94 6.94 -22.95
N ALA A 193 2.26 7.16 -22.96
CA ALA A 193 3.00 7.44 -24.17
C ALA A 193 2.98 6.26 -25.17
N ALA A 194 3.02 5.01 -24.67
CA ALA A 194 2.87 3.84 -25.53
C ALA A 194 1.47 3.77 -26.15
N ARG A 195 0.41 4.05 -25.38
CA ARG A 195 -0.97 4.08 -25.88
C ARG A 195 -1.19 5.21 -26.89
N ASP A 196 -0.71 6.41 -26.60
CA ASP A 196 -0.73 7.54 -27.53
C ASP A 196 -0.04 7.23 -28.85
N ALA A 197 1.12 6.55 -28.80
CA ALA A 197 1.84 6.15 -30.01
C ALA A 197 1.08 5.12 -30.86
N GLN A 198 0.10 4.41 -30.29
CA GLN A 198 -0.71 3.42 -31.00
C GLN A 198 -2.17 3.86 -31.24
N ALA A 199 -2.55 5.10 -30.86
CA ALA A 199 -3.93 5.58 -30.97
C ALA A 199 -4.48 5.54 -32.40
N GLU A 200 -3.61 5.75 -33.40
CA GLU A 200 -3.96 5.76 -34.82
C GLU A 200 -3.75 4.39 -35.51
N VAL A 201 -3.36 3.35 -34.76
CA VAL A 201 -3.14 2.01 -35.32
C VAL A 201 -4.49 1.29 -35.48
N ALA A 202 -4.98 1.25 -36.71
CA ALA A 202 -6.26 0.63 -37.03
C ALA A 202 -6.26 -0.91 -36.92
N ASP A 203 -5.11 -1.55 -37.19
CA ASP A 203 -4.94 -3.01 -37.13
C ASP A 203 -3.66 -3.36 -36.34
N PRO A 204 -3.79 -3.63 -35.04
CA PRO A 204 -2.67 -3.98 -34.17
C PRO A 204 -1.95 -5.27 -34.59
N ASP A 205 -2.68 -6.25 -35.12
CA ASP A 205 -2.10 -7.54 -35.51
C ASP A 205 -1.26 -7.39 -36.78
N ALA A 206 -1.74 -6.63 -37.76
CA ALA A 206 -0.97 -6.29 -38.95
C ALA A 206 0.29 -5.49 -38.59
N ARG A 207 0.18 -4.54 -37.66
CA ARG A 207 1.33 -3.76 -37.18
C ARG A 207 2.35 -4.65 -36.45
N ALA A 208 1.89 -5.57 -35.62
CA ALA A 208 2.76 -6.55 -34.95
C ALA A 208 3.49 -7.44 -35.97
N ALA A 209 2.79 -7.94 -36.99
CA ALA A 209 3.38 -8.77 -38.04
C ALA A 209 4.46 -8.04 -38.85
N GLU A 210 4.25 -6.75 -39.16
CA GLU A 210 5.25 -5.91 -39.84
C GLU A 210 6.53 -5.79 -39.00
N LEU A 211 6.38 -5.48 -37.71
CA LEU A 211 7.52 -5.35 -36.78
C LEU A 211 8.26 -6.68 -36.63
N GLN A 212 7.54 -7.80 -36.51
CA GLN A 212 8.13 -9.13 -36.47
C GLN A 212 8.92 -9.48 -37.74
N ALA A 213 8.42 -9.11 -38.92
CA ALA A 213 9.12 -9.31 -40.18
C ALA A 213 10.42 -8.49 -40.27
N ALA A 214 10.42 -7.25 -39.78
CA ALA A 214 11.63 -6.43 -39.68
C ALA A 214 12.67 -7.08 -38.74
N ILE A 215 12.23 -7.53 -37.56
CA ILE A 215 13.07 -8.22 -36.57
C ILE A 215 13.65 -9.52 -37.12
N ALA A 216 12.87 -10.27 -37.92
CA ALA A 216 13.34 -11.51 -38.56
C ALA A 216 14.48 -11.24 -39.56
N THR A 217 14.44 -10.10 -40.24
CA THR A 217 15.47 -9.67 -41.19
C THR A 217 16.73 -9.18 -40.47
N ASN A 218 16.57 -8.48 -39.34
CA ASN A 218 17.68 -8.03 -38.50
C ASN A 218 17.37 -8.25 -37.01
N LYS A 219 17.96 -9.30 -36.43
CA LYS A 219 17.73 -9.64 -35.00
C LYS A 219 18.18 -8.56 -34.02
N ARG A 220 19.04 -7.63 -34.44
CA ARG A 220 19.52 -6.47 -33.66
C ARG A 220 18.78 -5.18 -34.01
N ASP A 221 17.66 -5.26 -34.74
CA ASP A 221 16.74 -4.14 -34.90
C ASP A 221 15.98 -3.91 -33.59
N PHE A 222 16.67 -3.29 -32.64
CA PHE A 222 16.13 -2.99 -31.32
C PHE A 222 15.05 -1.92 -31.36
N ASP A 223 15.05 -1.05 -32.38
CA ASP A 223 14.00 -0.07 -32.61
C ASP A 223 12.68 -0.75 -32.96
N ALA A 224 12.68 -1.67 -33.95
CA ALA A 224 11.49 -2.45 -34.28
C ALA A 224 11.03 -3.32 -33.12
N ARG A 225 11.97 -3.91 -32.37
CA ARG A 225 11.66 -4.74 -31.20
C ARG A 225 11.05 -3.93 -30.06
N PHE A 226 11.58 -2.74 -29.79
CA PHE A 226 11.02 -1.86 -28.78
C PHE A 226 9.64 -1.32 -29.18
N ALA A 227 9.45 -0.98 -30.46
CA ALA A 227 8.14 -0.61 -30.97
C ALA A 227 7.12 -1.75 -30.82
N LEU A 228 7.53 -3.01 -31.03
CA LEU A 228 6.68 -4.17 -30.78
C LEU A 228 6.34 -4.29 -29.29
N ALA A 229 7.31 -4.11 -28.39
CA ALA A 229 7.05 -4.09 -26.95
C ALA A 229 6.06 -2.98 -26.55
N GLN A 230 6.18 -1.77 -27.11
CA GLN A 230 5.24 -0.68 -26.85
C GLN A 230 3.83 -0.98 -27.37
N LEU A 231 3.71 -1.60 -28.56
CA LEU A 231 2.44 -2.05 -29.11
C LEU A 231 1.77 -3.06 -28.17
N LEU A 232 2.51 -4.10 -27.77
CA LEU A 232 2.03 -5.13 -26.84
C LEU A 232 1.60 -4.51 -25.49
N MET A 233 2.40 -3.58 -24.96
CA MET A 233 2.11 -2.85 -23.72
C MET A 233 0.83 -1.99 -23.83
N ALA A 234 0.61 -1.31 -24.96
CA ALA A 234 -0.57 -0.49 -25.19
C ALA A 234 -1.87 -1.32 -25.12
N PHE A 235 -1.84 -2.55 -25.63
CA PHE A 235 -2.96 -3.50 -25.64
C PHE A 235 -2.99 -4.46 -24.45
N GLY A 236 -2.23 -4.19 -23.38
CA GLY A 236 -2.25 -4.99 -22.14
C GLY A 236 -1.61 -6.38 -22.26
N GLN A 237 -0.85 -6.65 -23.32
CA GLN A 237 -0.09 -7.89 -23.50
C GLN A 237 1.26 -7.82 -22.77
N TRP A 238 1.19 -7.65 -21.45
CA TRP A 238 2.33 -7.31 -20.59
C TRP A 238 3.49 -8.29 -20.64
N THR A 239 3.19 -9.59 -20.60
CA THR A 239 4.20 -10.66 -20.59
C THR A 239 4.95 -10.73 -21.91
N ALA A 240 4.23 -10.65 -23.03
CA ALA A 240 4.81 -10.60 -24.36
C ALA A 240 5.66 -9.33 -24.56
N ALA A 241 5.20 -8.18 -24.08
CA ALA A 241 5.98 -6.94 -24.11
C ALA A 241 7.30 -7.08 -23.34
N MET A 242 7.25 -7.65 -22.13
CA MET A 242 8.44 -7.91 -21.32
C MET A 242 9.40 -8.92 -21.98
N ASP A 243 8.90 -9.91 -22.69
CA ASP A 243 9.74 -10.87 -23.44
C ASP A 243 10.55 -10.18 -24.54
N GLU A 244 9.94 -9.28 -25.30
CA GLU A 244 10.64 -8.50 -26.33
C GLU A 244 11.70 -7.56 -25.74
N LEU A 245 11.42 -6.96 -24.57
CA LEU A 245 12.38 -6.12 -23.85
C LEU A 245 13.59 -6.94 -23.33
N LEU A 246 13.37 -8.16 -22.86
CA LEU A 246 14.47 -9.05 -22.45
C LEU A 246 15.38 -9.40 -23.63
N GLU A 247 14.84 -9.62 -24.82
CA GLU A 247 15.64 -9.87 -26.03
C GLU A 247 16.55 -8.69 -26.39
N ILE A 248 16.14 -7.44 -26.13
CA ILE A 248 17.02 -6.27 -26.24
C ILE A 248 18.11 -6.36 -25.16
N LEU A 249 17.72 -6.52 -23.90
CA LEU A 249 18.63 -6.49 -22.75
C LEU A 249 19.69 -7.60 -22.78
N MET A 250 19.37 -8.77 -23.33
CA MET A 250 20.31 -9.87 -23.52
C MET A 250 21.41 -9.57 -24.55
N ARG A 251 21.19 -8.59 -25.46
CA ARG A 251 22.14 -8.25 -26.55
C ARG A 251 22.78 -6.88 -26.39
N ASP A 252 22.09 -5.94 -25.75
CA ASP A 252 22.57 -4.59 -25.44
C ASP A 252 21.79 -4.02 -24.25
N LYS A 253 22.39 -4.08 -23.06
CA LYS A 253 21.79 -3.60 -21.81
C LYS A 253 21.66 -2.08 -21.74
N SER A 254 22.48 -1.37 -22.50
CA SER A 254 22.61 0.09 -22.48
C SER A 254 21.87 0.79 -23.63
N TRP A 255 21.23 0.01 -24.51
CA TRP A 255 20.54 0.53 -25.67
C TRP A 255 19.57 1.67 -25.29
N LYS A 256 19.75 2.81 -25.96
CA LYS A 256 19.05 4.09 -25.70
C LYS A 256 19.00 4.46 -24.22
N GLU A 257 20.15 4.50 -23.56
CA GLU A 257 20.26 4.93 -22.15
C GLU A 257 19.36 4.10 -21.23
N ASP A 258 19.43 2.78 -21.40
CA ASP A 258 18.69 1.78 -20.63
C ASP A 258 17.16 1.83 -20.82
N LEU A 259 16.68 2.37 -21.94
CA LEU A 259 15.25 2.54 -22.21
C LEU A 259 14.48 1.21 -22.10
N ALA A 260 15.06 0.10 -22.57
CA ALA A 260 14.45 -1.21 -22.46
C ALA A 260 14.26 -1.66 -21.01
N ARG A 261 15.28 -1.46 -20.15
CA ARG A 261 15.21 -1.78 -18.71
C ARG A 261 14.19 -0.90 -17.99
N LYS A 262 14.20 0.40 -18.25
CA LYS A 262 13.26 1.37 -17.65
C LYS A 262 11.81 1.01 -18.02
N THR A 263 11.56 0.66 -19.27
CA THR A 263 10.23 0.24 -19.75
C THR A 263 9.80 -1.10 -19.15
N PHE A 264 10.73 -2.04 -18.98
CA PHE A 264 10.44 -3.32 -18.31
C PHE A 264 10.01 -3.11 -16.85
N ILE A 265 10.74 -2.25 -16.12
CA ILE A 265 10.39 -1.89 -14.73
C ILE A 265 9.04 -1.19 -14.69
N ALA A 266 8.74 -0.32 -15.66
CA ALA A 266 7.45 0.34 -15.75
C ALA A 266 6.28 -0.65 -15.92
N ILE A 267 6.45 -1.69 -16.76
CA ILE A 267 5.45 -2.75 -16.89
C ILE A 267 5.26 -3.47 -15.54
N LEU A 268 6.35 -3.81 -14.84
CA LEU A 268 6.24 -4.45 -13.52
C LEU A 268 5.49 -3.59 -12.50
N ASP A 269 5.77 -2.29 -12.45
CA ASP A 269 5.09 -1.36 -11.54
C ASP A 269 3.59 -1.22 -11.85
N VAL A 270 3.21 -1.30 -13.13
CA VAL A 270 1.81 -1.22 -13.60
C VAL A 270 1.06 -2.51 -13.31
N ILE A 271 1.61 -3.68 -13.61
CA ILE A 271 0.91 -4.96 -13.44
C ILE A 271 0.92 -5.48 -12.01
N GLU A 272 1.78 -4.93 -11.14
CA GLU A 272 1.82 -5.32 -9.74
C GLU A 272 0.43 -5.04 -9.11
N PRO A 273 -0.25 -6.08 -8.60
CA PRO A 273 -1.53 -5.89 -7.95
C PRO A 273 -1.34 -5.09 -6.66
N PRO A 274 -2.40 -4.42 -6.16
CA PRO A 274 -2.39 -3.85 -4.83
C PRO A 274 -1.94 -4.90 -3.83
N LYS A 275 -0.99 -4.55 -2.95
CA LYS A 275 -0.50 -5.49 -1.95
C LYS A 275 -1.67 -5.88 -1.06
N PRO A 276 -2.05 -7.16 -0.97
CA PRO A 276 -3.10 -7.57 -0.08
C PRO A 276 -2.68 -7.25 1.36
N LYS A 277 -3.62 -6.72 2.16
CA LYS A 277 -3.40 -6.56 3.60
C LYS A 277 -3.19 -7.95 4.18
N VAL A 278 -1.95 -8.25 4.58
CA VAL A 278 -1.58 -9.47 5.30
C VAL A 278 -1.27 -9.11 6.74
N ALA A 279 -1.45 -10.07 7.66
CA ALA A 279 -1.15 -9.87 9.06
C ALA A 279 0.33 -9.48 9.26
N GLU A 280 0.61 -8.67 10.29
CA GLU A 280 1.96 -8.20 10.57
C GLU A 280 2.94 -9.39 10.73
N GLY A 281 4.09 -9.32 10.05
CA GLY A 281 5.07 -10.42 9.98
C GLY A 281 4.83 -11.44 8.86
N GLN A 282 3.71 -11.39 8.15
CA GLN A 282 3.51 -12.16 6.93
C GLN A 282 4.01 -11.39 5.72
N VAL A 283 4.77 -12.07 4.84
CA VAL A 283 5.14 -11.51 3.55
C VAL A 283 3.89 -11.58 2.66
N PRO A 284 3.40 -10.45 2.11
CA PRO A 284 2.30 -10.47 1.16
C PRO A 284 2.63 -11.43 0.03
N PRO A 285 1.69 -12.30 -0.40
CA PRO A 285 1.93 -13.15 -1.55
C PRO A 285 2.29 -12.28 -2.75
N GLU A 286 3.46 -12.53 -3.35
CA GLU A 286 3.86 -11.88 -4.59
C GLU A 286 3.04 -12.46 -5.74
N ASP A 287 2.65 -11.60 -6.70
CA ASP A 287 2.09 -12.09 -7.95
C ASP A 287 3.10 -13.00 -8.66
N PRO A 288 2.73 -14.25 -9.01
CA PRO A 288 3.65 -15.23 -9.57
C PRO A 288 4.25 -14.78 -10.91
N THR A 289 3.51 -13.98 -11.68
CA THR A 289 3.99 -13.42 -12.96
C THR A 289 5.03 -12.35 -12.70
N VAL A 290 4.73 -11.38 -11.84
CA VAL A 290 5.66 -10.30 -11.42
C VAL A 290 6.94 -10.89 -10.84
N ALA A 291 6.84 -11.84 -9.90
CA ALA A 291 7.98 -12.51 -9.29
C ALA A 291 8.84 -13.25 -10.33
N THR A 292 8.22 -13.88 -11.32
CA THR A 292 8.93 -14.58 -12.40
C THR A 292 9.68 -13.60 -13.30
N TYR A 293 9.04 -12.51 -13.74
CA TYR A 293 9.68 -11.53 -14.61
C TYR A 293 10.73 -10.67 -13.89
N ARG A 294 10.56 -10.38 -12.59
CA ARG A 294 11.62 -9.80 -11.74
C ARG A 294 12.88 -10.67 -11.73
N ARG A 295 12.74 -11.98 -11.50
CA ARG A 295 13.86 -12.94 -11.53
C ARG A 295 14.54 -13.00 -12.90
N ARG A 296 13.76 -13.01 -13.99
CA ARG A 296 14.31 -12.99 -15.36
C ARG A 296 15.10 -11.72 -15.64
N LEU A 297 14.58 -10.55 -15.25
CA LEU A 297 15.29 -9.29 -15.38
C LEU A 297 16.61 -9.32 -14.59
N SER A 298 16.59 -9.74 -13.32
CA SER A 298 17.80 -9.85 -12.51
C SER A 298 18.84 -10.77 -13.16
N SER A 299 18.41 -11.92 -13.69
CA SER A 299 19.32 -12.85 -14.36
C SER A 299 19.98 -12.24 -15.59
N VAL A 300 19.25 -11.50 -16.41
CA VAL A 300 19.79 -10.88 -17.65
C VAL A 300 20.67 -9.68 -17.35
N VAL A 301 20.35 -8.89 -16.32
CA VAL A 301 21.14 -7.72 -15.94
C VAL A 301 22.48 -8.14 -15.31
N LEU A 302 22.50 -9.22 -14.55
CA LEU A 302 23.69 -9.70 -13.83
C LEU A 302 24.63 -10.60 -14.67
N SER A 303 24.14 -11.22 -15.75
CA SER A 303 24.95 -12.04 -16.69
C SER A 303 25.79 -11.17 -17.61
#